data_AF-A0A124F178-F1
#
_entry.id   AF-A0A124F178-F1
#
_cell.length_a   1.000
_cell.length_b   1.000
_cell.length_c   1.000
_cell.angle_alpha   90.00
_cell.angle_beta   90.00
_cell.angle_gamma   90.00
#
_symmetry.space_group_name_H-M   'P 1'
#
loop_
_entity.id
_entity.type
_entity.pdbx_description
1 polymer ?
#
loop_
_entity_poly.entity_id
_entity_poly.type
_entity_poly.pdbx_seq_one_letter_code
_entity_poly.pdbx_strand_id
1 'polypeptide(L)'
;MKNKYVEDFATILHLQRYAKSSIKTYTSHLSYFLKLSTKYQPEDITQKQLEEFIIWLVEKKKVGLSYQKAMIATIVKFYHETFQRTVNLKHLYPQRSENKLPKFLTKMEVKKILDSNSNIKHKAILTTIYACGLRLGEILELKMSDIKTDQNILLIR
;
A
#
# COMPACT_ATOMS: atom_id res chain seq x y z
N MET A 1 -4.23 -13.08 -19.57
CA MET A 1 -5.68 -13.16 -19.35
C MET A 1 -6.01 -12.54 -18.02
N LYS A 2 -6.83 -11.49 -17.98
CA LYS A 2 -7.27 -10.89 -16.72
C LYS A 2 -8.28 -11.83 -16.07
N ASN A 3 -8.13 -12.08 -14.77
CA ASN A 3 -8.98 -12.99 -14.02
C ASN A 3 -10.29 -12.26 -13.67
N LYS A 4 -11.44 -12.79 -14.12
CA LYS A 4 -12.77 -12.18 -13.92
C LYS A 4 -13.04 -11.82 -12.46
N TYR A 5 -12.67 -12.70 -11.51
CA TYR A 5 -12.82 -12.44 -10.08
C TYR A 5 -12.08 -11.18 -9.60
N VAL A 6 -10.93 -10.87 -10.21
CA VAL A 6 -10.14 -9.67 -9.84
C VAL A 6 -10.82 -8.40 -10.35
N GLU A 7 -11.43 -8.44 -11.54
CA GLU A 7 -12.13 -7.30 -12.13
C GLU A 7 -13.44 -7.01 -11.39
N ASP A 8 -14.20 -8.05 -11.08
CA ASP A 8 -15.44 -7.94 -10.31
C ASP A 8 -15.14 -7.39 -8.90
N PHE A 9 -14.11 -7.93 -8.24
CA PHE A 9 -13.68 -7.43 -6.92
C PHE A 9 -13.17 -5.98 -6.98
N ALA A 10 -12.42 -5.60 -8.02
CA ALA A 10 -11.98 -4.22 -8.21
C ALA A 10 -13.17 -3.26 -8.36
N THR A 11 -14.22 -3.70 -9.07
CA THR A 11 -15.45 -2.93 -9.26
C THR A 11 -16.17 -2.72 -7.94
N ILE A 12 -16.29 -3.77 -7.11
CA ILE A 12 -16.88 -3.67 -5.77
C ILE A 12 -16.11 -2.66 -4.91
N LEU A 13 -14.78 -2.74 -4.86
CA LEU A 13 -13.96 -1.81 -4.07
C LEU A 13 -14.07 -0.36 -4.57
N HIS A 14 -14.18 -0.16 -5.88
CA HIS A 14 -14.43 1.15 -6.46
C HIS A 14 -15.78 1.73 -6.03
N LEU A 15 -16.85 0.93 -6.06
CA LEU A 15 -18.18 1.32 -5.59
C LEU A 15 -18.19 1.66 -4.09
N GLN A 16 -17.37 0.94 -3.30
CA GLN A 16 -17.14 1.22 -1.87
C GLN A 16 -16.22 2.43 -1.61
N ARG A 17 -15.87 3.21 -2.63
CA ARG A 17 -15.05 4.44 -2.53
C ARG A 17 -13.64 4.23 -1.98
N TYR A 18 -13.04 3.06 -2.19
CA TYR A 18 -11.63 2.85 -1.86
C TYR A 18 -10.71 3.71 -2.73
N ALA A 19 -9.61 4.18 -2.15
CA ALA A 19 -8.57 4.88 -2.91
C ALA A 19 -7.97 3.98 -3.99
N LYS A 20 -7.58 4.57 -5.13
CA LYS A 20 -6.98 3.83 -6.27
C LYS A 20 -5.76 2.98 -5.86
N SER A 21 -4.95 3.50 -4.94
CA SER A 21 -3.77 2.79 -4.39
C SER A 21 -4.17 1.56 -3.56
N SER A 22 -5.24 1.66 -2.77
CA SER A 22 -5.80 0.54 -2.04
C SER A 22 -6.34 -0.51 -3.01
N ILE A 23 -7.17 -0.13 -3.98
CA ILE A 23 -7.70 -1.05 -5.00
C ILE A 23 -6.56 -1.81 -5.67
N LYS A 24 -5.52 -1.10 -6.13
CA LYS A 24 -4.33 -1.71 -6.75
C LYS A 24 -3.65 -2.72 -5.82
N THR A 25 -3.52 -2.40 -4.54
CA THR A 25 -2.95 -3.31 -3.54
C THR A 25 -3.79 -4.57 -3.41
N TYR A 26 -5.10 -4.43 -3.18
CA TYR A 26 -6.02 -5.56 -3.04
C TYR A 26 -6.04 -6.45 -4.29
N THR A 27 -6.17 -5.86 -5.49
CA THR A 27 -6.22 -6.63 -6.75
C THR A 27 -4.90 -7.35 -7.04
N SER A 28 -3.76 -6.76 -6.66
CA SER A 28 -2.45 -7.39 -6.82
C SER A 28 -2.30 -8.61 -5.90
N HIS A 29 -2.68 -8.49 -4.63
CA HIS A 29 -2.66 -9.61 -3.69
C HIS A 29 -3.64 -10.71 -4.09
N LEU A 30 -4.86 -10.33 -4.52
CA LEU A 30 -5.86 -11.28 -4.99
C LEU A 30 -5.38 -12.02 -6.25
N SER A 31 -4.82 -11.31 -7.22
CA SER A 31 -4.25 -11.94 -8.43
C SER A 31 -3.14 -12.94 -8.09
N TYR A 32 -2.29 -12.59 -7.12
CA TYR A 32 -1.23 -13.48 -6.64
C TYR A 32 -1.79 -14.73 -5.97
N PHE A 33 -2.77 -14.57 -5.07
CA PHE A 33 -3.47 -15.67 -4.42
C PHE A 33 -4.13 -16.61 -5.45
N LEU A 34 -4.95 -16.07 -6.35
CA LEU A 34 -5.68 -16.85 -7.36
C LEU A 34 -4.76 -17.58 -8.33
N LYS A 35 -3.59 -17.01 -8.65
CA LYS A 35 -2.58 -17.67 -9.49
C LYS A 35 -1.98 -18.90 -8.81
N LEU A 36 -1.85 -18.87 -7.48
CA LEU A 36 -1.28 -19.98 -6.71
C LEU A 36 -2.33 -21.03 -6.32
N SER A 37 -3.61 -20.66 -6.25
CA SER A 37 -4.71 -21.56 -5.92
C SER A 37 -5.41 -22.20 -7.14
N THR A 38 -4.77 -22.20 -8.31
CA THR A 38 -5.33 -22.71 -9.59
C THR A 38 -5.82 -24.16 -9.56
N LYS A 39 -5.37 -24.96 -8.58
CA LYS A 39 -5.83 -26.34 -8.37
C LYS A 39 -7.27 -26.42 -7.86
N TYR A 40 -7.80 -25.35 -7.27
CA TYR A 40 -9.13 -25.29 -6.67
C TYR A 40 -9.96 -24.20 -7.32
N GLN A 41 -11.29 -24.40 -7.39
CA GLN A 41 -12.18 -23.28 -7.65
C GLN A 41 -12.12 -22.32 -6.45
N PRO A 42 -12.07 -20.99 -6.67
CA PRO A 42 -11.96 -20.03 -5.57
C PRO A 42 -13.04 -20.18 -4.50
N GLU A 43 -14.26 -20.56 -4.87
CA GLU A 43 -15.39 -20.76 -3.95
C GLU A 43 -15.17 -21.95 -2.99
N ASP A 44 -14.56 -23.03 -3.50
CA ASP A 44 -14.41 -24.32 -2.80
C ASP A 44 -13.21 -24.37 -1.85
N ILE A 45 -12.37 -23.33 -1.81
CA ILE A 45 -11.17 -23.32 -0.97
C ILE A 45 -11.59 -23.29 0.50
N THR A 46 -11.32 -24.36 1.23
CA THR A 46 -11.67 -24.52 2.64
C THR A 46 -10.90 -23.56 3.55
N GLN A 47 -11.41 -23.33 4.75
CA GLN A 47 -10.73 -22.54 5.79
C GLN A 47 -9.30 -23.06 6.05
N LYS A 48 -9.13 -24.38 6.16
CA LYS A 48 -7.84 -25.03 6.39
C LYS A 48 -6.85 -24.74 5.26
N GLN A 49 -7.29 -24.79 4.00
CA GLN A 49 -6.43 -24.47 2.85
C GLN A 49 -6.02 -23.00 2.81
N LEU A 50 -6.90 -22.08 3.25
CA LEU A 50 -6.54 -20.67 3.38
C LEU A 50 -5.47 -20.45 4.47
N GLU A 51 -5.59 -21.15 5.60
CA GLU A 51 -4.59 -21.11 6.67
C GLU A 51 -3.25 -21.68 6.19
N GLU A 52 -3.26 -22.85 5.55
CA GLU A 52 -2.07 -23.48 4.95
C GLU A 52 -1.40 -22.56 3.92
N PHE A 53 -2.18 -21.84 3.11
CA PHE A 53 -1.65 -20.86 2.17
C PHE A 53 -0.91 -19.72 2.88
N ILE A 54 -1.50 -19.15 3.94
CA ILE A 54 -0.87 -18.07 4.71
C ILE A 54 0.40 -18.57 5.42
N ILE A 55 0.37 -19.77 6.01
CA ILE A 55 1.55 -20.39 6.63
C ILE A 55 2.66 -20.57 5.59
N TRP A 56 2.35 -21.17 4.44
CA TRP A 56 3.31 -21.33 3.34
C TRP A 56 3.89 -19.99 2.88
N LEU A 57 3.06 -18.95 2.80
CA LEU A 57 3.50 -17.61 2.38
C LEU A 57 4.50 -17.01 3.38
N VAL A 58 4.30 -17.20 4.68
CA VAL A 58 5.22 -16.72 5.71
C VAL A 58 6.50 -17.57 5.75
N GLU A 59 6.38 -18.90 5.76
CA GLU A 59 7.53 -19.79 5.95
C GLU A 59 8.40 -19.93 4.70
N LYS A 60 7.78 -20.07 3.52
CA LYS A 60 8.52 -20.34 2.27
C LYS A 60 8.86 -19.08 1.51
N LYS A 61 7.94 -18.10 1.45
CA LYS A 61 8.19 -16.82 0.76
C LYS A 61 8.80 -15.76 1.68
N LYS A 62 8.86 -15.98 2.99
CA LYS A 62 9.47 -15.07 3.98
C LYS A 62 8.95 -13.63 3.82
N VAL A 63 7.64 -13.51 3.62
CA VAL A 63 7.01 -12.20 3.41
C VAL A 63 7.08 -11.34 4.68
N GLY A 64 7.19 -10.04 4.52
CA GLY A 64 7.17 -9.10 5.65
C GLY A 64 5.79 -8.97 6.29
N LEU A 65 5.77 -8.46 7.53
CA LEU A 65 4.56 -8.30 8.35
C LEU A 65 3.44 -7.53 7.65
N SER A 66 3.79 -6.41 6.98
CA SER A 66 2.81 -5.59 6.26
C SER A 66 2.19 -6.33 5.07
N TYR A 67 2.98 -7.15 4.38
CA TYR A 67 2.51 -7.97 3.26
C TYR A 67 1.56 -9.07 3.75
N GLN A 68 1.91 -9.77 4.83
CA GLN A 68 1.03 -10.76 5.46
C GLN A 68 -0.32 -10.14 5.86
N LYS A 69 -0.31 -8.98 6.54
CA LYS A 69 -1.54 -8.26 6.91
C LYS A 69 -2.39 -7.91 5.68
N ALA A 70 -1.76 -7.37 4.63
CA ALA A 70 -2.45 -7.00 3.41
C ALA A 70 -3.05 -8.21 2.67
N MET A 71 -2.31 -9.33 2.63
CA MET A 71 -2.79 -10.58 2.05
C MET A 71 -4.00 -11.13 2.80
N ILE A 72 -3.92 -11.22 4.14
CA ILE A 72 -5.03 -11.72 4.96
C ILE A 72 -6.26 -10.84 4.79
N ALA A 73 -6.10 -9.50 4.88
CA ALA A 73 -7.20 -8.57 4.67
C ALA A 73 -7.84 -8.71 3.28
N THR A 74 -7.01 -8.92 2.26
CA THR A 74 -7.48 -9.14 0.88
C THR A 74 -8.30 -10.42 0.77
N ILE A 75 -7.81 -11.53 1.31
CA ILE A 75 -8.51 -12.83 1.27
C ILE A 75 -9.85 -12.72 2.01
N VAL A 76 -9.84 -12.27 3.26
CA VAL A 76 -11.06 -12.15 4.08
C VAL A 76 -12.10 -11.29 3.37
N LYS A 77 -11.68 -10.13 2.84
CA LYS A 77 -12.60 -9.24 2.13
C LYS A 77 -13.09 -9.83 0.80
N PHE A 78 -12.22 -10.47 0.02
CA PHE A 78 -12.61 -11.12 -1.23
C PHE A 78 -13.71 -12.17 -1.00
N TYR A 79 -13.56 -13.06 -0.02
CA TYR A 79 -14.57 -14.07 0.29
C TYR A 79 -15.88 -13.48 0.83
N HIS A 80 -15.78 -12.42 1.64
CA HIS A 80 -16.95 -11.71 2.15
C HIS A 80 -17.75 -11.04 1.02
N GLU A 81 -17.09 -10.28 0.15
CA GLU A 81 -17.79 -9.49 -0.88
C GLU A 81 -18.23 -10.33 -2.08
N THR A 82 -17.49 -11.38 -2.43
CA THR A 82 -17.74 -12.16 -3.65
C THR A 82 -18.64 -13.37 -3.39
N PHE A 83 -18.46 -14.03 -2.25
CA PHE A 83 -19.14 -15.30 -1.92
C PHE A 83 -20.04 -15.20 -0.69
N GLN A 84 -20.16 -14.03 -0.06
CA GLN A 84 -20.87 -13.84 1.21
C GLN A 84 -20.41 -14.82 2.31
N ARG A 85 -19.14 -15.24 2.22
CA ARG A 85 -18.55 -16.26 3.10
C ARG A 85 -17.63 -15.61 4.11
N THR A 86 -17.89 -15.87 5.39
CA THR A 86 -17.00 -15.44 6.47
C THR A 86 -15.78 -16.37 6.57
N VAL A 87 -14.60 -15.77 6.48
CA VAL A 87 -13.30 -16.45 6.63
C VAL A 87 -12.61 -15.90 7.88
N ASN A 88 -12.16 -16.77 8.79
CA ASN A 88 -11.54 -16.35 10.04
C ASN A 88 -10.02 -16.59 10.04
N LEU A 89 -9.26 -15.62 9.55
CA LEU A 89 -7.79 -15.66 9.55
C LEU A 89 -7.17 -14.71 10.59
N LYS A 90 -7.97 -14.24 11.57
CA LYS A 90 -7.52 -13.24 12.55
C LYS A 90 -6.34 -13.72 13.39
N HIS A 91 -6.33 -15.00 13.74
CA HIS A 91 -5.26 -15.61 14.55
C HIS A 91 -3.91 -15.67 13.81
N LEU A 92 -3.90 -15.51 12.47
CA LEU A 92 -2.69 -15.43 11.66
C LEU A 92 -2.22 -13.99 11.43
N TYR A 93 -2.85 -12.98 12.03
CA TYR A 93 -2.32 -11.62 11.96
C TYR A 93 -1.01 -11.52 12.77
N PRO A 94 0.02 -10.85 12.22
CA PRO A 94 1.24 -10.63 12.97
C PRO A 94 1.00 -9.70 14.15
N GLN A 95 1.34 -10.17 15.35
CA GLN A 95 1.12 -9.48 16.62
C GLN A 95 2.19 -8.41 16.94
N ARG A 96 3.44 -8.60 16.48
CA ARG A 96 4.51 -7.61 16.68
C ARG A 96 4.56 -6.61 15.54
N SER A 97 4.62 -5.32 15.85
CA SER A 97 5.18 -4.32 14.94
C SER A 97 6.68 -4.23 15.16
N GLU A 98 7.47 -4.29 14.10
CA GLU A 98 8.85 -3.82 14.16
C GLU A 98 8.82 -2.29 14.28
N ASN A 99 8.86 -1.77 15.51
CA ASN A 99 9.06 -0.34 15.73
C ASN A 99 10.53 -0.01 15.43
N LYS A 100 10.86 0.13 14.14
CA LYS A 100 12.16 0.65 13.73
C LYS A 100 12.21 2.12 14.14
N LEU A 101 13.25 2.49 14.89
CA LEU A 101 13.51 3.89 15.18
C LEU A 101 13.57 4.66 13.84
N PRO A 102 12.86 5.79 13.72
CA PRO A 102 12.90 6.58 12.51
C PRO A 102 14.34 6.99 12.25
N LYS A 103 14.87 6.60 11.09
CA LYS A 103 16.17 7.08 10.63
C LYS A 103 15.96 8.50 10.12
N PHE A 104 16.66 9.46 10.73
CA PHE A 104 16.63 10.86 10.30
C PHE A 104 18.00 11.28 9.80
N LEU A 105 18.01 12.27 8.91
CA LEU A 105 19.22 12.87 8.38
C LEU A 105 19.63 14.05 9.25
N THR A 106 20.94 14.20 9.48
CA THR A 106 21.52 15.39 10.09
C THR A 106 21.43 16.58 9.14
N LYS A 107 21.49 17.80 9.68
CA LYS A 107 21.50 19.04 8.85
C LYS A 107 22.63 19.04 7.81
N MET A 108 23.79 18.46 8.14
CA MET A 108 24.92 18.35 7.21
C MET A 108 24.63 17.39 6.05
N GLU A 109 23.99 16.25 6.33
CA GLU A 109 23.59 15.30 5.29
C GLU A 109 22.52 15.88 4.37
N VAL A 110 21.53 16.58 4.93
CA VAL A 110 20.53 17.29 4.13
C VAL A 110 21.19 18.33 3.23
N LYS A 111 22.11 19.14 3.77
CA LYS A 111 22.84 20.15 2.98
C LYS A 111 23.60 19.49 1.82
N LYS A 112 24.31 18.39 2.06
CA LYS A 112 25.01 17.63 1.01
C LYS A 112 24.07 17.15 -0.10
N ILE A 113 22.86 16.70 0.26
CA ILE A 113 21.84 16.28 -0.71
C ILE A 113 21.33 17.47 -1.54
N LEU A 114 21.05 18.61 -0.90
CA LEU A 114 20.56 19.80 -1.62
C LEU A 114 21.62 20.41 -2.54
N ASP A 115 22.89 20.35 -2.14
CA ASP A 115 24.00 20.94 -2.90
C ASP A 115 24.52 20.03 -4.01
N SER A 116 24.26 18.71 -3.96
CA SER A 116 24.64 17.79 -5.04
C SER A 116 23.75 17.89 -6.28
N ASN A 117 22.59 18.53 -6.18
CA ASN A 117 21.64 18.66 -7.28
C ASN A 117 21.94 19.89 -8.14
N SER A 118 22.41 19.67 -9.37
CA SER A 118 22.62 20.73 -10.37
C SER A 118 21.32 21.20 -11.04
N ASN A 119 20.26 20.39 -11.00
CA ASN A 119 18.96 20.73 -11.56
C ASN A 119 18.15 21.61 -10.59
N ILE A 120 17.91 22.87 -10.97
CA ILE A 120 17.16 23.85 -10.19
C ILE A 120 15.76 23.34 -9.79
N LYS A 121 15.07 22.63 -10.69
CA LYS A 121 13.74 22.07 -10.42
C LYS A 121 13.80 21.06 -9.28
N HIS A 122 14.78 20.14 -9.30
CA HIS A 122 14.92 19.12 -8.25
C HIS A 122 15.34 19.74 -6.93
N LYS A 123 16.27 20.72 -6.98
CA LYS A 123 16.71 21.45 -5.79
C LYS A 123 15.53 22.17 -5.12
N ALA A 124 14.71 22.88 -5.90
CA ALA A 124 13.51 23.54 -5.39
C ALA A 124 12.55 22.56 -4.72
N ILE A 125 12.23 21.43 -5.38
CA ILE A 125 11.36 20.38 -4.82
C ILE A 125 11.89 19.87 -3.47
N LEU A 126 13.17 19.50 -3.40
CA LEU A 126 13.77 18.96 -2.18
C LEU A 126 13.84 20.00 -1.06
N THR A 127 14.15 21.26 -1.39
CA THR A 127 14.16 22.36 -0.43
C THR A 127 12.76 22.61 0.12
N THR A 128 11.72 22.63 -0.71
CA THR A 128 10.34 22.82 -0.26
C THR A 128 9.87 21.66 0.63
N ILE A 129 10.18 20.40 0.26
CA ILE A 129 9.89 19.23 1.11
C ILE A 129 10.56 19.38 2.47
N TYR A 130 11.84 19.74 2.52
CA TYR A 130 12.59 19.87 3.76
C TYR A 130 12.11 21.04 4.62
N ALA A 131 11.87 22.21 4.02
CA ALA A 131 11.51 23.44 4.73
C ALA A 131 10.06 23.43 5.23
N CYS A 132 9.13 22.87 4.46
CA CYS A 132 7.71 22.85 4.79
C CYS A 132 7.22 21.50 5.33
N GLY A 133 8.09 20.48 5.38
CA GLY A 133 7.75 19.14 5.90
C GLY A 133 6.74 18.38 5.04
N LEU A 134 6.70 18.63 3.72
CA LEU A 134 5.69 18.07 2.82
C LEU A 134 5.82 16.56 2.64
N ARG A 135 4.69 15.86 2.63
CA ARG A 135 4.60 14.47 2.19
C ARG A 135 4.70 14.38 0.67
N LEU A 136 5.11 13.21 0.17
CA LEU A 136 5.24 12.97 -1.27
C LEU A 136 3.94 13.23 -2.05
N GLY A 137 2.77 12.91 -1.48
CA GLY A 137 1.50 13.22 -2.14
C GLY A 137 1.23 14.72 -2.25
N GLU A 138 1.57 15.47 -1.21
CA GLU A 138 1.31 16.91 -1.09
C GLU A 138 2.16 17.70 -2.10
N ILE A 139 3.44 17.38 -2.23
CA ILE A 139 4.34 18.02 -3.21
C ILE A 139 3.95 17.70 -4.67
N LEU A 140 3.40 16.50 -4.93
CA LEU A 140 2.97 16.11 -6.28
C LEU A 140 1.70 16.85 -6.74
N GLU A 141 0.83 17.21 -5.80
CA GLU A 141 -0.42 17.94 -6.07
C GLU A 141 -0.30 19.46 -5.92
N LEU A 142 0.88 19.96 -5.52
CA LEU A 142 1.14 21.38 -5.28
C LEU A 142 0.98 22.19 -6.58
N LYS A 143 0.17 23.25 -6.52
CA LYS A 143 -0.05 24.18 -7.65
C LYS A 143 0.56 25.54 -7.37
N MET A 144 0.88 26.29 -8.44
CA MET A 144 1.35 27.67 -8.31
C MET A 144 0.36 28.57 -7.55
N SER A 145 -0.95 28.29 -7.66
CA SER A 145 -1.99 29.01 -6.90
C SER A 145 -1.90 28.86 -5.38
N ASP A 146 -1.25 27.78 -4.94
CA ASP A 146 -1.16 27.38 -3.53
C ASP A 146 0.06 28.03 -2.85
N ILE A 147 0.94 28.68 -3.63
CA ILE A 147 2.11 29.43 -3.14
C ILE A 147 1.72 30.89 -2.97
N LYS A 148 1.62 31.35 -1.72
CA LYS A 148 1.34 32.76 -1.36
C LYS A 148 2.62 33.42 -0.88
N THR A 149 3.45 33.85 -1.83
CA THR A 149 4.76 34.45 -1.56
C THR A 149 4.66 35.75 -0.76
N ASP A 150 3.60 36.53 -0.96
CA ASP A 150 3.29 37.74 -0.20
C ASP A 150 3.10 37.47 1.30
N GLN A 151 2.60 36.29 1.65
CA GLN A 151 2.30 35.91 3.03
C GLN A 151 3.28 34.88 3.60
N ASN A 152 4.24 34.42 2.80
CA ASN A 152 5.10 33.26 3.10
C ASN A 152 4.30 32.01 3.50
N ILE A 153 3.15 31.77 2.84
CA ILE A 153 2.26 30.63 3.10
C ILE A 153 2.28 29.67 1.92
N LEU A 154 2.30 28.37 2.24
CA LEU A 154 2.07 27.29 1.30
C LEU A 154 0.79 26.55 1.70
N LEU A 155 -0.21 26.52 0.81
CA LEU A 155 -1.46 25.80 1.02
C LEU A 155 -1.31 24.35 0.56
N ILE A 156 -1.70 23.40 1.42
CA ILE A 156 -1.67 21.96 1.14
C ILE A 156 -3.10 21.47 0.93
N ARG A 157 -3.29 20.53 0.01
CA ARG A 157 -4.59 19.91 -0.31
C ARG A 157 -4.65 18.47 0.17
#